data_AF-A0A7W4B314-F1
#
_entry.id   AF-A0A7W4B314-F1
#
_cell.length_a   1.000
_cell.length_b   1.000
_cell.length_c   1.000
_cell.angle_alpha   90.00
_cell.angle_beta   90.00
_cell.angle_gamma   90.00
#
_symmetry.space_group_name_H-M   'P 1'
#
loop_
_entity.id
_entity.type
_entity.pdbx_description
1 polymer ?
#
loop_
_entity_poly.entity_id
_entity_poly.type
_entity_poly.pdbx_seq_one_letter_code
_entity_poly.pdbx_strand_id
1 'polypeptide(L)'
;MKDTVKWEFYLDGDSRYFRDYSKGSENSYFNISGGIDHHNDCMNDDFRLSSVYFDDEDDPEVVWQIGYELASLYNGISSILSESTRKLELADLLHHGVRVGKPPKRNIVALLEKPDISFYSYNQEFERVKSADVRFFMMNLATEREDAYLILKYFDIEGSYINYYKTLETLEELSKKTGIAITVDEKLRKAFTNTANSYTLSGLDSRHGFKQEAKKNKTPSMELSEAHSFIVTIAKEYLNELANGVINGKHNKSFKL
;
A
#
# COMPACT_ATOMS: atom_id res chain seq x y z
N MET A 1 -10.14 -30.56 -15.52
CA MET A 1 -11.05 -29.52 -14.99
C MET A 1 -10.16 -28.43 -14.44
N LYS A 2 -10.27 -27.19 -14.94
CA LYS A 2 -9.63 -26.05 -14.25
C LYS A 2 -10.43 -25.88 -12.96
N ASP A 3 -9.77 -25.97 -11.81
CA ASP A 3 -10.39 -25.58 -10.55
C ASP A 3 -10.88 -24.14 -10.71
N THR A 4 -12.19 -23.96 -10.62
CA THR A 4 -12.79 -22.64 -10.72
C THR A 4 -12.40 -21.85 -9.49
N VAL A 5 -11.75 -20.71 -9.68
CA VAL A 5 -11.40 -19.78 -8.59
C VAL A 5 -12.67 -19.46 -7.80
N LYS A 6 -12.61 -19.63 -6.47
CA LYS A 6 -13.76 -19.47 -5.58
C LYS A 6 -14.22 -18.01 -5.56
N TRP A 7 -13.29 -17.09 -5.32
CA TRP A 7 -13.54 -15.66 -5.21
C TRP A 7 -12.64 -14.85 -6.13
N GLU A 8 -13.24 -13.89 -6.85
CA GLU A 8 -12.51 -12.97 -7.72
C GLU A 8 -13.10 -11.55 -7.62
N PHE A 9 -12.24 -10.54 -7.49
CA PHE A 9 -12.66 -9.15 -7.64
C PHE A 9 -12.44 -8.65 -9.05
N TYR A 10 -13.42 -7.96 -9.62
CA TYR A 10 -13.18 -7.07 -10.75
C TYR A 10 -12.38 -5.85 -10.29
N LEU A 11 -11.32 -5.55 -11.03
CA LEU A 11 -10.46 -4.41 -10.77
C LEU A 11 -10.81 -3.23 -11.68
N ASP A 12 -10.82 -2.03 -11.10
CA ASP A 12 -10.68 -0.77 -11.83
C ASP A 12 -9.39 -0.07 -11.37
N GLY A 13 -8.76 0.70 -12.26
CA GLY A 13 -7.47 1.33 -11.99
C GLY A 13 -6.63 1.53 -13.25
N ASP A 14 -5.31 1.43 -13.13
CA ASP A 14 -4.40 1.56 -14.26
C ASP A 14 -4.24 0.21 -15.01
N SER A 15 -4.97 0.07 -16.11
CA SER A 15 -4.97 -1.15 -16.92
C SER A 15 -3.60 -1.52 -17.49
N ARG A 16 -2.66 -0.58 -17.60
CA ARG A 16 -1.29 -0.85 -18.08
C ARG A 16 -0.56 -1.73 -17.07
N TYR A 17 -0.62 -1.37 -15.78
CA TYR A 17 -0.01 -2.18 -14.72
C TYR A 17 -0.70 -3.54 -14.59
N PHE A 18 -2.03 -3.59 -14.61
CA PHE A 18 -2.76 -4.85 -14.48
C PHE A 18 -2.45 -5.82 -15.60
N ARG A 19 -2.26 -5.32 -16.82
CA ARG A 19 -1.86 -6.11 -17.98
C ARG A 19 -0.45 -6.68 -17.87
N ASP A 20 0.49 -5.92 -17.33
CA ASP A 20 1.85 -6.40 -17.10
C ASP A 20 1.85 -7.50 -16.04
N TYR A 21 1.05 -7.33 -14.98
CA TYR A 21 0.89 -8.32 -13.92
C TYR A 21 0.22 -9.60 -14.40
N SER A 22 -0.86 -9.50 -15.19
CA SER A 22 -1.58 -10.67 -15.70
C SER A 22 -0.75 -11.54 -16.66
N LYS A 23 0.31 -10.99 -17.24
CA LYS A 23 1.23 -11.71 -18.14
C LYS A 23 2.47 -12.25 -17.46
N GLY A 24 2.97 -11.55 -16.43
CA GLY A 24 4.37 -11.67 -16.02
C GLY A 24 4.61 -12.18 -14.61
N SER A 25 3.64 -12.09 -13.70
CA SER A 25 3.90 -12.37 -12.28
C SER A 25 2.65 -12.87 -11.59
N GLU A 26 2.50 -14.19 -11.53
CA GLU A 26 1.67 -14.79 -10.50
C GLU A 26 2.24 -14.34 -9.13
N ASN A 27 1.40 -13.82 -8.23
CA ASN A 27 1.70 -13.62 -6.82
C ASN A 27 0.50 -14.17 -6.06
N SER A 28 0.65 -15.23 -5.28
CA SER A 28 -0.50 -15.89 -4.67
C SER A 28 -1.24 -14.97 -3.68
N TYR A 29 -0.56 -13.99 -3.08
CA TYR A 29 -1.16 -13.02 -2.15
C TYR A 29 -1.99 -11.96 -2.90
N PHE A 30 -1.62 -11.64 -4.14
CA PHE A 30 -2.26 -10.61 -4.95
C PHE A 30 -2.13 -10.94 -6.44
N ASN A 31 -2.92 -11.90 -6.89
CA ASN A 31 -2.82 -12.44 -8.24
C ASN A 31 -3.78 -11.69 -9.17
N ILE A 32 -3.24 -11.02 -10.18
CA ILE A 32 -4.06 -10.38 -11.21
C ILE A 32 -4.10 -11.29 -12.43
N SER A 33 -5.31 -11.57 -12.92
CA SER A 33 -5.55 -12.35 -14.13
C SER A 33 -6.44 -11.59 -15.11
N GLY A 34 -6.64 -12.14 -16.31
CA GLY A 34 -7.46 -11.54 -17.36
C GLY A 34 -6.66 -10.64 -18.31
N GLY A 35 -7.36 -9.69 -18.93
CA GLY A 35 -6.82 -8.79 -19.95
C GLY A 35 -6.73 -9.38 -21.35
N ILE A 36 -7.18 -10.62 -21.56
CA ILE A 36 -7.25 -11.30 -22.86
C ILE A 36 -8.62 -11.95 -23.01
N ASP A 37 -9.30 -11.62 -24.11
CA ASP A 37 -10.46 -12.34 -24.58
C ASP A 37 -10.00 -13.47 -25.52
N HIS A 38 -9.91 -14.67 -24.98
CA HIS A 38 -9.51 -15.86 -25.75
C HIS A 38 -10.54 -16.27 -26.82
N HIS A 39 -11.80 -15.84 -26.70
CA HIS A 39 -12.82 -16.18 -27.69
C HIS A 39 -12.64 -15.33 -28.96
N ASN A 40 -12.34 -14.05 -28.78
CA ASN A 40 -12.14 -13.11 -29.88
C ASN A 40 -10.65 -12.89 -30.25
N ASP A 41 -9.73 -13.60 -29.60
CA ASP A 41 -8.28 -13.45 -29.73
C ASP A 41 -7.82 -11.99 -29.66
N CYS A 42 -8.39 -11.23 -28.72
CA CYS A 42 -8.16 -9.80 -28.58
C CYS A 42 -7.88 -9.40 -27.13
N MET A 43 -7.26 -8.24 -26.95
CA MET A 43 -7.06 -7.67 -25.61
C MET A 43 -8.36 -7.05 -25.11
N ASN A 44 -8.63 -7.21 -23.83
CA ASN A 44 -9.68 -6.48 -23.11
C ASN A 44 -9.13 -5.86 -21.83
N ASP A 45 -9.93 -5.07 -21.12
CA ASP A 45 -9.60 -4.50 -19.81
C ASP A 45 -10.38 -5.21 -18.67
N ASP A 46 -10.74 -6.48 -18.86
CA ASP A 46 -11.30 -7.32 -17.79
C ASP A 46 -10.14 -7.89 -16.95
N PHE A 47 -9.86 -7.24 -15.83
CA PHE A 47 -8.84 -7.68 -14.88
C PHE A 47 -9.48 -8.17 -13.59
N ARG A 48 -8.97 -9.29 -13.10
CA ARG A 48 -9.49 -9.96 -11.90
C ARG A 48 -8.42 -10.16 -10.86
N LEU A 49 -8.71 -9.84 -9.62
CA LEU A 49 -7.88 -10.14 -8.46
C LEU A 49 -8.36 -11.41 -7.78
N SER A 50 -7.46 -12.36 -7.60
CA SER A 50 -7.59 -13.50 -6.70
C SER A 50 -6.47 -13.48 -5.65
N SER A 51 -6.70 -14.13 -4.51
CA SER A 51 -5.73 -14.17 -3.41
C SER A 51 -5.92 -15.43 -2.59
N VAL A 52 -4.81 -15.98 -2.06
CA VAL A 52 -4.88 -17.12 -1.12
C VAL A 52 -5.72 -16.80 0.12
N TYR A 53 -5.80 -15.52 0.52
CA TYR A 53 -6.60 -15.10 1.67
C TYR A 53 -8.11 -15.26 1.44
N PHE A 54 -8.55 -15.54 0.21
CA PHE A 54 -9.96 -15.77 -0.09
C PHE A 54 -10.33 -17.26 -0.04
N ASP A 55 -9.36 -18.17 -0.14
CA ASP A 55 -9.63 -19.58 -0.42
C ASP A 55 -10.43 -20.27 0.71
N ASP A 56 -10.07 -19.97 1.95
CA ASP A 56 -10.71 -20.53 3.16
C ASP A 56 -11.92 -19.73 3.65
N GLU A 57 -12.27 -18.63 2.97
CA GLU A 57 -13.36 -17.75 3.40
C GLU A 57 -14.68 -18.11 2.71
N ASP A 58 -15.75 -18.27 3.48
CA ASP A 58 -17.10 -18.51 2.95
C ASP A 58 -18.00 -17.27 3.03
N ASP A 59 -17.65 -16.30 3.87
CA ASP A 59 -18.42 -15.07 4.05
C ASP A 59 -17.99 -13.99 3.05
N PRO A 60 -18.85 -13.57 2.10
CA PRO A 60 -18.51 -12.51 1.15
C PRO A 60 -18.15 -11.19 1.84
N GLU A 61 -18.69 -10.89 3.03
CA GLU A 61 -18.35 -9.67 3.75
C GLU A 61 -16.89 -9.68 4.22
N VAL A 62 -16.39 -10.83 4.68
CA VAL A 62 -14.99 -11.01 5.07
C VAL A 62 -14.09 -10.87 3.85
N VAL A 63 -14.43 -11.53 2.74
CA VAL A 63 -13.68 -11.42 1.47
C VAL A 63 -13.60 -9.97 0.99
N TRP A 64 -14.69 -9.20 1.09
CA TRP A 64 -14.68 -7.77 0.82
C TRP A 64 -13.71 -6.98 1.71
N GLN A 65 -13.67 -7.24 3.01
CA GLN A 65 -12.74 -6.54 3.90
C GLN A 65 -11.27 -6.89 3.59
N ILE A 66 -10.97 -8.17 3.33
CA ILE A 66 -9.63 -8.60 2.91
C ILE A 66 -9.25 -7.94 1.58
N GLY A 67 -10.17 -7.90 0.61
CA GLY A 67 -9.96 -7.20 -0.66
C GLY A 67 -9.64 -5.73 -0.46
N TYR A 68 -10.43 -5.01 0.35
CA TYR A 68 -10.16 -3.60 0.66
C TYR A 68 -8.80 -3.39 1.32
N GLU A 69 -8.37 -4.33 2.15
CA GLU A 69 -7.07 -4.29 2.81
C GLU A 69 -5.94 -4.45 1.78
N LEU A 70 -5.99 -5.48 0.94
CA LEU A 70 -5.00 -5.72 -0.11
C LEU A 70 -4.92 -4.55 -1.11
N ALA A 71 -6.06 -4.02 -1.54
CA ALA A 71 -6.12 -2.84 -2.41
C ALA A 71 -5.47 -1.61 -1.77
N SER A 72 -5.69 -1.42 -0.46
CA SER A 72 -5.09 -0.33 0.31
C SER A 72 -3.57 -0.46 0.38
N LEU A 73 -3.05 -1.66 0.63
CA LEU A 73 -1.59 -1.92 0.62
C LEU A 73 -0.97 -1.66 -0.76
N TYR A 74 -1.62 -2.13 -1.83
CA TYR A 74 -1.18 -1.87 -3.21
C TYR A 74 -1.13 -0.37 -3.54
N ASN A 75 -2.17 0.36 -3.15
CA ASN A 75 -2.25 1.81 -3.36
C ASN A 75 -1.18 2.56 -2.56
N GLY A 76 -0.93 2.14 -1.33
CA GLY A 76 0.12 2.70 -0.47
C GLY A 76 1.51 2.60 -1.10
N ILE A 77 1.92 1.40 -1.52
CA ILE A 77 3.23 1.23 -2.16
C ILE A 77 3.29 1.93 -3.53
N SER A 78 2.19 1.93 -4.28
CA SER A 78 2.13 2.63 -5.57
C SER A 78 2.28 4.14 -5.43
N SER A 79 1.69 4.73 -4.39
CA SER A 79 1.85 6.15 -4.03
C SER A 79 3.29 6.50 -3.67
N ILE A 80 3.99 5.61 -2.95
CA ILE A 80 5.43 5.78 -2.65
C ILE A 80 6.28 5.74 -3.93
N LEU A 81 5.95 4.84 -4.87
CA LEU A 81 6.73 4.67 -6.09
C LEU A 81 6.46 5.76 -7.13
N SER A 82 5.21 6.24 -7.23
CA SER A 82 4.80 7.25 -8.19
C SER A 82 3.56 8.02 -7.72
N GLU A 83 3.70 9.34 -7.60
CA GLU A 83 2.65 10.30 -7.20
C GLU A 83 1.45 10.32 -8.17
N SER A 84 1.67 9.93 -9.44
CA SER A 84 0.64 9.98 -10.50
C SER A 84 -0.12 8.67 -10.73
N THR A 85 0.06 7.68 -9.87
CA THR A 85 -0.55 6.36 -10.07
C THR A 85 -2.06 6.42 -9.81
N ARG A 86 -2.87 6.00 -10.79
CA ARG A 86 -4.31 5.81 -10.56
C ARG A 86 -4.50 4.69 -9.53
N LYS A 87 -5.25 4.98 -8.46
CA LYS A 87 -5.54 3.99 -7.42
C LYS A 87 -6.29 2.79 -8.00
N LEU A 88 -5.96 1.62 -7.46
CA LEU A 88 -6.71 0.40 -7.64
C LEU A 88 -7.99 0.47 -6.81
N GLU A 89 -9.10 0.15 -7.46
CA GLU A 89 -10.43 0.07 -6.87
C GLU A 89 -11.04 -1.30 -7.13
N LEU A 90 -11.82 -1.78 -6.15
CA LEU A 90 -12.59 -3.02 -6.28
C LEU A 90 -13.99 -2.70 -6.78
N ALA A 91 -14.26 -3.07 -8.02
CA ALA A 91 -15.53 -2.79 -8.69
C ALA A 91 -16.64 -3.71 -8.14
N ASP A 92 -16.49 -5.01 -8.37
CA ASP A 92 -17.46 -6.06 -8.06
C ASP A 92 -16.73 -7.31 -7.52
N LEU A 93 -17.41 -8.11 -6.69
CA LEU A 93 -16.92 -9.41 -6.22
C LEU A 93 -17.73 -10.54 -6.89
N LEU A 94 -17.03 -11.58 -7.33
CA LEU A 94 -17.58 -12.80 -7.89
C LEU A 94 -17.35 -13.98 -6.94
N HIS A 95 -18.38 -14.78 -6.69
CA HIS A 95 -18.31 -16.10 -6.08
C HIS A 95 -18.64 -17.16 -7.12
N HIS A 96 -17.68 -18.01 -7.49
CA HIS A 96 -17.83 -18.99 -8.58
C HIS A 96 -18.42 -18.39 -9.87
N GLY A 97 -17.97 -17.17 -10.21
CA GLY A 97 -18.42 -16.43 -11.39
C GLY A 97 -19.75 -15.68 -11.24
N VAL A 98 -20.41 -15.74 -10.08
CA VAL A 98 -21.67 -15.04 -9.80
C VAL A 98 -21.42 -13.81 -8.93
N ARG A 99 -21.96 -12.66 -9.33
CA ARG A 99 -21.80 -11.40 -8.57
C ARG A 99 -22.45 -11.49 -7.19
N VAL A 100 -21.74 -11.00 -6.19
CA VAL A 100 -22.25 -10.84 -4.82
C VAL A 100 -22.37 -9.35 -4.47
N GLY A 101 -23.23 -9.04 -3.50
CA GLY A 101 -23.46 -7.65 -3.07
C GLY A 101 -22.20 -7.00 -2.50
N LYS A 102 -22.09 -5.69 -2.67
CA LYS A 102 -21.00 -4.86 -2.15
C LYS A 102 -21.38 -4.28 -0.77
N PRO A 103 -20.84 -4.80 0.34
CA PRO A 103 -21.04 -4.22 1.66
C PRO A 103 -20.26 -2.90 1.79
N PRO A 104 -20.64 -2.03 2.73
CA PRO A 104 -19.85 -0.85 3.04
C PRO A 104 -18.46 -1.26 3.55
N LYS A 105 -17.43 -0.51 3.13
CA LYS A 105 -16.07 -0.67 3.67
C LYS A 105 -16.09 -0.36 5.18
N ARG A 106 -15.60 -1.30 5.99
CA ARG A 106 -15.41 -1.07 7.43
C ARG A 106 -13.98 -0.57 7.65
N ASN A 107 -13.79 0.35 8.59
CA ASN A 107 -12.46 0.84 8.96
C ASN A 107 -11.80 -0.13 9.97
N ILE A 108 -11.54 -1.35 9.52
CA ILE A 108 -10.80 -2.34 10.29
C ILE A 108 -9.33 -2.16 9.95
N VAL A 109 -8.51 -1.91 10.96
CA VAL A 109 -7.05 -1.81 10.83
C VAL A 109 -6.47 -3.04 11.51
N ALA A 110 -6.07 -4.02 10.71
CA ALA A 110 -5.47 -5.26 11.17
C ALA A 110 -4.53 -5.81 10.10
N LEU A 111 -3.45 -6.46 10.54
CA LEU A 111 -2.59 -7.26 9.69
C LEU A 111 -3.37 -8.51 9.24
N LEU A 112 -3.22 -8.89 7.97
CA LEU A 112 -3.78 -10.15 7.45
C LEU A 112 -3.01 -11.39 7.93
N GLU A 113 -1.84 -11.17 8.54
CA GLU A 113 -0.90 -12.19 8.98
C GLU A 113 -0.35 -13.04 7.83
N LYS A 114 0.32 -14.14 8.17
CA LYS A 114 0.83 -15.09 7.18
C LYS A 114 -0.34 -15.96 6.71
N PRO A 115 -0.53 -16.17 5.40
CA PRO A 115 -1.61 -17.02 4.90
C PRO A 115 -1.39 -18.49 5.28
N ASP A 116 -2.49 -19.23 5.42
CA ASP A 116 -2.48 -20.66 5.74
C ASP A 116 -2.13 -21.52 4.51
N ILE A 117 -0.91 -21.35 4.03
CA ILE A 117 -0.34 -22.13 2.93
C ILE A 117 0.86 -22.94 3.44
N SER A 118 1.19 -24.00 2.70
CA SER A 118 2.33 -24.85 3.05
C SER A 118 3.62 -24.03 3.18
N PHE A 119 4.50 -24.42 4.10
CA PHE A 119 5.80 -23.75 4.29
C PHE A 119 6.65 -23.72 3.00
N TYR A 120 6.54 -24.76 2.17
CA TYR A 120 7.21 -24.81 0.88
C TYR A 120 6.68 -23.71 -0.06
N SER A 121 5.36 -23.62 -0.24
CA SER A 121 4.71 -22.62 -1.09
C SER A 121 4.97 -21.19 -0.59
N TYR A 122 4.93 -20.98 0.72
CA TYR A 122 5.29 -19.71 1.34
C TYR A 122 6.71 -19.25 0.99
N ASN A 123 7.70 -20.14 1.10
CA ASN A 123 9.09 -19.78 0.77
C ASN A 123 9.29 -19.58 -0.74
N GLN A 124 8.64 -20.41 -1.57
CA GLN A 124 8.69 -20.25 -3.02
C GLN A 124 8.12 -18.89 -3.45
N GLU A 125 6.98 -18.49 -2.87
CA GLU A 125 6.38 -17.16 -3.09
C GLU A 125 7.38 -16.08 -2.73
N PHE A 126 7.96 -16.16 -1.53
CA PHE A 126 8.92 -15.17 -1.05
C PHE A 126 10.14 -15.05 -1.97
N GLU A 127 10.74 -16.16 -2.41
CA GLU A 127 11.87 -16.12 -3.35
C GLU A 127 11.48 -15.54 -4.72
N ARG A 128 10.25 -15.80 -5.18
CA ARG A 128 9.72 -15.24 -6.42
C ARG A 128 9.52 -13.74 -6.35
N VAL A 129 8.83 -13.24 -5.31
CA VAL A 129 8.49 -11.81 -5.24
C VAL A 129 9.70 -10.90 -5.01
N LYS A 130 10.81 -11.42 -4.45
CA LYS A 130 12.07 -10.66 -4.31
C LYS A 130 12.58 -10.06 -5.62
N SER A 131 12.35 -10.72 -6.74
CA SER A 131 12.93 -10.35 -8.04
C SER A 131 11.88 -9.96 -9.09
N ALA A 132 10.58 -10.03 -8.77
CA ALA A 132 9.49 -9.75 -9.70
C ALA A 132 9.13 -8.26 -9.77
N ASP A 133 8.38 -7.75 -8.79
CA ASP A 133 8.02 -6.33 -8.64
C ASP A 133 8.09 -5.97 -7.14
N VAL A 134 8.73 -4.84 -6.82
CA VAL A 134 8.86 -4.34 -5.46
C VAL A 134 7.51 -4.13 -4.77
N ARG A 135 6.45 -3.82 -5.52
CA ARG A 135 5.08 -3.70 -4.98
C ARG A 135 4.62 -4.99 -4.33
N PHE A 136 4.75 -6.12 -5.03
CA PHE A 136 4.35 -7.42 -4.51
C PHE A 136 5.19 -7.85 -3.33
N PHE A 137 6.50 -7.62 -3.37
CA PHE A 137 7.36 -7.88 -2.22
C PHE A 137 6.93 -7.08 -0.98
N MET A 138 6.68 -5.77 -1.14
CA MET A 138 6.29 -4.89 -0.03
C MET A 138 4.89 -5.19 0.48
N MET A 139 3.96 -5.56 -0.40
CA MET A 139 2.61 -5.98 0.01
C MET A 139 2.67 -7.25 0.85
N ASN A 140 3.39 -8.29 0.39
CA ASN A 140 3.53 -9.53 1.15
C ASN A 140 4.22 -9.28 2.49
N LEU A 141 5.20 -8.37 2.54
CA LEU A 141 5.81 -7.98 3.80
C LEU A 141 4.82 -7.26 4.73
N ALA A 142 4.01 -6.36 4.17
CA ALA A 142 3.02 -5.58 4.91
C ALA A 142 1.82 -6.40 5.42
N THR A 143 1.59 -7.63 4.94
CA THR A 143 0.59 -8.51 5.57
C THR A 143 1.12 -9.12 6.87
N GLU A 144 2.44 -9.26 7.01
CA GLU A 144 3.10 -9.98 8.12
C GLU A 144 3.87 -9.07 9.09
N ARG A 145 4.14 -7.82 8.70
CA ARG A 145 4.94 -6.86 9.47
C ARG A 145 4.23 -5.52 9.70
N GLU A 146 4.05 -5.18 10.97
CA GLU A 146 3.38 -3.96 11.44
C GLU A 146 4.01 -2.66 10.91
N ASP A 147 5.33 -2.56 10.87
CA ASP A 147 6.05 -1.37 10.38
C ASP A 147 5.82 -1.13 8.89
N ALA A 148 6.00 -2.16 8.06
CA ALA A 148 5.68 -2.10 6.63
C ALA A 148 4.18 -1.77 6.41
N TYR A 149 3.31 -2.46 7.14
CA TYR A 149 1.87 -2.22 7.14
C TYR A 149 1.52 -0.75 7.38
N LEU A 150 1.93 -0.20 8.53
CA LEU A 150 1.61 1.17 8.91
C LEU A 150 2.08 2.17 7.86
N ILE A 151 3.31 2.01 7.35
CA ILE A 151 3.84 2.90 6.31
C ILE A 151 2.95 2.86 5.07
N LEU A 152 2.65 1.67 4.52
CA LEU A 152 1.80 1.58 3.32
C LEU A 152 0.40 2.14 3.57
N LYS A 153 -0.20 1.88 4.74
CA LYS A 153 -1.52 2.44 5.09
C LYS A 153 -1.53 3.96 5.13
N TYR A 154 -0.49 4.59 5.68
CA TYR A 154 -0.39 6.04 5.69
C TYR A 154 -0.28 6.64 4.28
N PHE A 155 0.35 5.95 3.34
CA PHE A 155 0.47 6.39 1.95
C PHE A 155 -0.77 6.11 1.08
N ASP A 156 -1.69 5.25 1.52
CA ASP A 156 -3.01 5.13 0.89
C ASP A 156 -3.98 6.24 1.32
N ILE A 157 -3.75 6.91 2.45
CA ILE A 157 -4.55 8.08 2.83
C ILE A 157 -4.27 9.22 1.84
N GLU A 158 -5.29 10.05 1.57
CA GLU A 158 -5.15 11.24 0.74
C GLU A 158 -4.01 12.16 1.24
N GLY A 159 -3.17 12.60 0.30
CA GLY A 159 -2.01 13.43 0.59
C GLY A 159 -2.42 14.81 1.07
N SER A 160 -2.04 15.14 2.31
CA SER A 160 -2.23 16.47 2.91
C SER A 160 -1.08 16.75 3.87
N TYR A 161 -0.85 18.01 4.23
CA TYR A 161 0.18 18.35 5.21
C TYR A 161 -0.04 17.67 6.56
N ILE A 162 -1.30 17.53 7.01
CA ILE A 162 -1.64 16.82 8.25
C ILE A 162 -1.24 15.34 8.15
N ASN A 163 -1.61 14.68 7.04
CA ASN A 163 -1.35 13.25 6.88
C ASN A 163 0.15 12.99 6.71
N TYR A 164 0.85 13.76 5.89
CA TYR A 164 2.31 13.68 5.76
C TYR A 164 3.03 13.93 7.08
N TYR A 165 2.50 14.79 7.94
CA TYR A 165 3.09 15.04 9.25
C TYR A 165 2.93 13.82 10.16
N LYS A 166 1.75 13.19 10.18
CA LYS A 166 1.51 11.93 10.91
C LYS A 166 2.39 10.80 10.38
N THR A 167 2.59 10.74 9.05
CA THR A 167 3.49 9.77 8.42
C THR A 167 4.93 9.97 8.88
N LEU A 168 5.42 11.22 8.94
CA LEU A 168 6.75 11.53 9.44
C LEU A 168 6.94 11.12 10.91
N GLU A 169 6.00 11.50 11.79
CA GLU A 169 6.05 11.10 13.20
C GLU A 169 6.05 9.58 13.36
N THR A 170 5.26 8.88 12.54
CA THR A 170 5.22 7.41 12.52
C THR A 170 6.57 6.83 12.08
N LEU A 171 7.18 7.35 11.01
CA LEU A 171 8.49 6.89 10.53
C LEU A 171 9.60 7.13 11.56
N GLU A 172 9.63 8.30 12.21
CA GLU A 172 10.58 8.61 13.28
C GLU A 172 10.41 7.65 14.48
N GLU A 173 9.17 7.31 14.84
CA GLU A 173 8.89 6.38 15.94
C GLU A 173 9.23 4.93 15.59
N LEU A 174 8.88 4.48 14.39
CA LEU A 174 9.24 3.15 13.88
C LEU A 174 10.77 3.00 13.80
N SER A 175 11.49 4.02 13.35
CA SER A 175 12.96 4.04 13.33
C SER A 175 13.56 3.79 14.72
N LYS A 176 13.05 4.48 15.75
CA LYS A 176 13.49 4.26 17.14
C LYS A 176 13.14 2.86 17.65
N LYS A 177 11.91 2.39 17.40
CA LYS A 177 11.41 1.09 17.89
C LYS A 177 12.15 -0.08 17.25
N THR A 178 12.47 0.02 15.96
CA THR A 178 13.07 -1.08 15.18
C THR A 178 14.59 -1.01 15.06
N GLY A 179 15.19 0.16 15.34
CA GLY A 179 16.61 0.40 15.12
C GLY A 179 17.00 0.61 13.66
N ILE A 180 16.03 0.62 12.73
CA ILE A 180 16.28 0.95 11.32
C ILE A 180 16.49 2.46 11.22
N ALA A 181 17.69 2.89 10.85
CA ALA A 181 18.02 4.31 10.74
C ALA A 181 17.33 4.94 9.53
N ILE A 182 16.89 6.19 9.70
CA ILE A 182 16.41 7.06 8.63
C ILE A 182 17.16 8.38 8.68
N THR A 183 17.33 9.00 7.52
CA THR A 183 17.98 10.30 7.39
C THR A 183 16.92 11.37 7.21
N VAL A 184 16.86 12.34 8.14
CA VAL A 184 15.92 13.46 8.07
C VAL A 184 16.70 14.76 7.87
N ASP A 185 16.52 15.40 6.71
CA ASP A 185 17.11 16.71 6.45
C ASP A 185 16.44 17.77 7.33
N GLU A 186 17.19 18.32 8.28
CA GLU A 186 16.70 19.31 9.25
C GLU A 186 16.21 20.63 8.61
N LYS A 187 16.72 21.01 7.43
CA LYS A 187 16.24 22.20 6.72
C LYS A 187 14.88 21.91 6.09
N LEU A 188 14.74 20.78 5.42
CA LEU A 188 13.46 20.34 4.85
C LEU A 188 12.41 20.11 5.94
N ARG A 189 12.79 19.45 7.04
CA ARG A 189 11.92 19.24 8.21
C ARG A 189 11.40 20.55 8.79
N LYS A 190 12.26 21.57 8.90
CA LYS A 190 11.86 22.92 9.37
C LYS A 190 10.89 23.59 8.41
N ALA A 191 11.15 23.54 7.10
CA ALA A 191 10.28 24.13 6.08
C ALA A 191 8.90 23.44 6.03
N PHE A 192 8.92 22.10 6.09
CA PHE A 192 7.72 21.27 6.16
C PHE A 192 6.89 21.60 7.41
N THR A 193 7.51 21.56 8.59
CA THR A 193 6.85 21.83 9.88
C THR A 193 6.26 23.24 9.94
N ASN A 194 6.95 24.24 9.39
CA ASN A 194 6.44 25.60 9.29
C ASN A 194 5.15 25.65 8.45
N THR A 195 5.15 24.99 7.29
CA THR A 195 4.00 24.98 6.38
C THR A 195 2.82 24.22 6.99
N ALA A 196 3.07 23.04 7.56
CA ALA A 196 2.04 22.21 8.17
C ALA A 196 1.37 22.84 9.41
N ASN A 197 2.04 23.78 10.09
CA ASN A 197 1.51 24.44 11.29
C ASN A 197 0.90 25.83 11.01
N SER A 198 1.06 26.38 9.80
CA SER A 198 0.62 27.72 9.45
C SER A 198 -0.64 27.66 8.58
N TYR A 199 -1.78 28.06 9.15
CA TYR A 199 -3.06 28.15 8.43
C TYR A 199 -2.98 29.09 7.22
N THR A 200 -2.14 30.12 7.24
CA THR A 200 -1.98 31.02 6.09
C THR A 200 -1.27 30.35 4.92
N LEU A 201 -0.48 29.30 5.18
CA LEU A 201 0.24 28.53 4.15
C LEU A 201 -0.54 27.30 3.69
N SER A 202 -1.10 26.51 4.61
CA SER A 202 -1.76 25.24 4.31
C SER A 202 -3.30 25.27 4.43
N GLY A 203 -3.88 26.39 4.84
CA GLY A 203 -5.33 26.55 4.92
C GLY A 203 -5.98 25.54 5.88
N LEU A 204 -7.03 24.86 5.39
CA LEU A 204 -7.74 23.82 6.14
C LEU A 204 -6.88 22.58 6.42
N ASP A 205 -5.78 22.38 5.67
CA ASP A 205 -4.80 21.31 5.90
C ASP A 205 -3.71 21.70 6.90
N SER A 206 -3.86 22.82 7.61
CA SER A 206 -3.00 23.15 8.74
C SER A 206 -3.34 22.30 9.96
N ARG A 207 -2.31 21.81 10.65
CA ARG A 207 -2.44 21.10 11.95
C ARG A 207 -3.07 21.97 13.04
N HIS A 208 -3.01 23.29 12.88
CA HIS A 208 -3.58 24.25 13.81
C HIS A 208 -4.65 25.09 13.11
N GLY A 209 -5.77 25.33 13.80
CA GLY A 209 -6.83 26.20 13.32
C GLY A 209 -6.36 27.64 13.10
N PHE A 210 -7.21 28.44 12.46
CA PHE A 210 -6.92 29.83 12.11
C PHE A 210 -6.36 30.62 13.30
N LYS A 211 -5.13 31.12 13.14
CA LYS A 211 -4.53 32.13 14.01
C LYS A 211 -4.28 33.36 13.16
N GLN A 212 -4.78 34.50 13.60
CA GLN A 212 -4.57 35.77 12.92
C GLN A 212 -3.08 36.12 12.98
N GLU A 213 -2.38 35.98 11.85
CA GLU A 213 -0.94 36.25 11.79
C GLU A 213 -0.68 37.77 11.84
N ALA A 214 -0.04 38.23 12.92
CA ALA A 214 0.32 39.65 13.09
C ALA A 214 1.57 40.07 12.27
N LYS A 215 2.29 39.12 11.65
CA LYS A 215 3.54 39.35 10.90
C LYS A 215 3.66 38.40 9.71
N LYS A 216 4.22 38.87 8.59
CA LYS A 216 4.56 38.02 7.43
C LYS A 216 5.49 36.88 7.87
N ASN A 217 5.15 35.64 7.51
CA ASN A 217 6.01 34.48 7.70
C ASN A 217 7.33 34.67 6.92
N LYS A 218 8.47 34.50 7.60
CA LYS A 218 9.83 34.60 7.02
C LYS A 218 10.54 33.26 6.96
N THR A 219 9.91 32.22 7.50
CA THR A 219 10.44 30.86 7.52
C THR A 219 10.19 30.22 6.16
N PRO A 220 11.13 29.41 5.63
CA PRO A 220 10.89 28.68 4.39
C PRO A 220 9.58 27.89 4.43
N SER A 221 8.80 27.96 3.36
CA SER A 221 7.63 27.14 3.12
C SER A 221 7.97 25.99 2.17
N MET A 222 7.07 25.02 2.07
CA MET A 222 7.21 23.84 1.24
C MET A 222 5.88 23.54 0.57
N GLU A 223 5.87 23.41 -0.75
CA GLU A 223 4.67 23.02 -1.50
C GLU A 223 4.24 21.58 -1.19
N LEU A 224 2.99 21.22 -1.47
CA LEU A 224 2.46 19.89 -1.08
C LEU A 224 3.19 18.74 -1.80
N SER A 225 3.57 18.93 -3.07
CA SER A 225 4.36 17.96 -3.84
C SER A 225 5.81 17.84 -3.34
N GLU A 226 6.39 18.93 -2.86
CA GLU A 226 7.70 18.92 -2.20
C GLU A 226 7.62 18.17 -0.86
N ALA A 227 6.53 18.37 -0.10
CA ALA A 227 6.26 17.64 1.13
C ALA A 227 6.08 16.14 0.85
N HIS A 228 5.31 15.78 -0.18
CA HIS A 228 5.16 14.40 -0.62
C HIS A 228 6.54 13.78 -0.92
N SER A 229 7.33 14.45 -1.77
CA SER A 229 8.67 13.99 -2.16
C SER A 229 9.59 13.79 -0.94
N PHE A 230 9.57 14.74 0.00
CA PHE A 230 10.33 14.68 1.24
C PHE A 230 9.96 13.45 2.09
N ILE A 231 8.66 13.20 2.32
CA ILE A 231 8.21 12.05 3.12
C ILE A 231 8.44 10.72 2.38
N VAL A 232 8.23 10.68 1.06
CA VAL A 232 8.51 9.49 0.22
C VAL A 232 9.97 9.09 0.29
N THR A 233 10.91 10.05 0.28
CA THR A 233 12.34 9.75 0.38
C THR A 233 12.66 9.02 1.69
N ILE A 234 12.14 9.50 2.82
CA ILE A 234 12.35 8.89 4.14
C ILE A 234 11.70 7.49 4.19
N ALA A 235 10.48 7.36 3.67
CA ALA A 235 9.78 6.08 3.63
C ALA A 235 10.51 5.04 2.77
N LYS A 236 11.05 5.44 1.61
CA LYS A 236 11.87 4.57 0.75
C LYS A 236 13.13 4.10 1.45
N GLU A 237 13.84 5.00 2.14
CA GLU A 237 15.01 4.64 2.94
C GLU A 237 14.67 3.56 3.97
N TYR A 238 13.62 3.79 4.76
CA TYR A 238 13.16 2.83 5.77
C TYR A 238 12.78 1.47 5.17
N LEU A 239 11.92 1.46 4.14
CA LEU A 239 11.42 0.23 3.52
C LEU A 239 12.54 -0.56 2.83
N ASN A 240 13.51 0.12 2.22
CA ASN A 240 14.66 -0.53 1.60
C ASN A 240 15.55 -1.22 2.65
N GLU A 241 15.86 -0.55 3.76
CA GLU A 241 16.64 -1.16 4.84
C GLU A 241 15.88 -2.33 5.48
N LEU A 242 14.57 -2.18 5.70
CA LEU A 242 13.73 -3.27 6.18
C LEU A 242 13.77 -4.48 5.23
N ALA A 243 13.53 -4.26 3.94
CA ALA A 243 13.55 -5.30 2.92
C ALA A 243 14.91 -6.00 2.84
N ASN A 244 16.00 -5.24 2.80
CA ASN A 244 17.36 -5.77 2.79
C ASN A 244 17.65 -6.59 4.06
N GLY A 245 17.21 -6.12 5.22
CA GLY A 245 17.37 -6.85 6.47
C GLY A 245 16.58 -8.16 6.49
N VAL A 246 15.37 -8.18 5.94
CA VAL A 246 14.56 -9.41 5.81
C VAL A 246 15.19 -10.39 4.81
N ILE A 247 15.64 -9.91 3.64
CA ILE A 247 16.30 -10.74 2.62
C ILE A 247 17.59 -11.37 3.16
N ASN A 248 18.37 -10.62 3.95
CA ASN A 248 19.63 -11.06 4.52
C ASN A 248 19.48 -11.79 5.88
N GLY A 249 18.25 -12.05 6.33
CA GLY A 249 18.00 -12.74 7.61
C GLY A 249 18.37 -11.95 8.86
N LYS A 250 18.61 -10.63 8.75
CA LYS A 250 18.84 -9.71 9.88
C LYS A 250 17.54 -9.34 10.59
N HIS A 251 16.42 -9.39 9.88
CA HIS A 251 15.08 -9.15 10.41
C HIS A 251 14.19 -10.36 10.16
N ASN A 252 13.39 -10.74 11.16
CA ASN A 252 12.38 -11.78 10.97
C ASN A 252 11.27 -11.31 10.03
N LYS A 253 10.77 -12.23 9.19
CA LYS A 253 9.61 -12.02 8.31
C LYS A 253 8.32 -11.77 9.09
N SER A 254 8.20 -12.41 10.26
CA SER A 254 7.10 -12.17 11.21
C SER A 254 7.60 -11.33 12.38
N PHE A 255 6.83 -10.30 12.74
CA PHE A 255 7.05 -9.58 13.98
C PHE A 255 6.12 -10.17 15.05
N LYS A 256 6.69 -10.78 16.10
CA LYS A 256 5.95 -11.04 17.34
C LYS A 256 6.30 -9.92 18.30
N LEU A 257 5.27 -9.23 18.81
CA LEU A 257 5.39 -8.23 19.87
C LEU A 257 6.08 -8.81 21.11
#